data_AF-A0A9P6AIX1-F1
#
_entry.id   AF-A0A9P6AIX1-F1
#
_cell.length_a   1.000
_cell.length_b   1.000
_cell.length_c   1.000
_cell.angle_alpha   90.00
_cell.angle_beta   90.00
_cell.angle_gamma   90.00
#
_symmetry.space_group_name_H-M   'P 1'
#
loop_
_entity.id
_entity.type
_entity.pdbx_description
1 polymer ?
#
loop_
_entity_poly.entity_id
_entity_poly.type
_entity_poly.pdbx_seq_one_letter_code
_entity_poly.pdbx_strand_id
1 'polypeptide(L)'
;MKAQSSIPKLPSPSWYNGATDYDRFESWVSEVGNYYEMIKFEKKLIPQHIQNCLEGKASKWYIIHVAREPHKWNFESITKGLFDWCFPPEFCQLQRDKFEQYEQRNLKVRDYIRELQIIASRIVDITPRQLIQRCW
;
A
#
# COMPACT_ATOMS: atom_id res chain seq x y z
N MET A 1 9.20 -39.69 -17.79
CA MET A 1 9.75 -38.75 -16.78
C MET A 1 9.16 -37.37 -17.06
N LYS A 2 8.16 -36.92 -16.29
CA LYS A 2 7.73 -35.51 -16.33
C LYS A 2 8.27 -34.88 -15.05
N ALA A 3 9.25 -33.98 -15.21
CA ALA A 3 9.74 -33.18 -14.10
C ALA A 3 8.57 -32.34 -13.57
N GLN A 4 8.10 -32.65 -12.36
CA GLN A 4 7.31 -31.72 -11.59
C GLN A 4 8.23 -30.52 -11.31
N SER A 5 8.02 -29.42 -12.03
CA SER A 5 8.60 -28.14 -11.65
C SER A 5 7.99 -27.75 -10.31
N SER A 6 8.64 -28.18 -9.23
CA SER A 6 8.39 -27.69 -7.88
C SER A 6 8.74 -26.21 -7.86
N ILE A 7 7.72 -25.39 -8.12
CA ILE A 7 7.74 -23.96 -7.77
C ILE A 7 8.14 -23.93 -6.28
N PRO A 8 9.19 -23.19 -5.89
CA PRO A 8 9.50 -23.00 -4.48
C PRO A 8 8.21 -22.59 -3.78
N LYS A 9 7.88 -23.16 -2.61
CA LYS A 9 6.68 -22.77 -1.86
C LYS A 9 6.74 -21.26 -1.65
N LEU A 10 6.02 -20.50 -2.46
CA LEU A 10 5.97 -19.07 -2.34
C LEU A 10 5.25 -18.78 -1.03
N PRO A 11 5.84 -17.98 -0.13
CA PRO A 11 5.15 -17.61 1.09
C PRO A 11 3.83 -16.95 0.69
N SER A 12 2.74 -17.40 1.32
CA SER A 12 1.45 -16.76 1.14
C SER A 12 1.55 -15.30 1.62
N PRO A 13 0.87 -14.36 0.95
CA PRO A 13 0.90 -12.96 1.36
C PRO A 13 0.38 -12.78 2.78
N SER A 14 0.93 -11.81 3.48
CA SER A 14 0.47 -11.38 4.79
C SER A 14 -0.99 -10.86 4.78
N TRP A 15 -1.63 -10.87 5.95
CA TRP A 15 -2.99 -10.34 6.12
C TRP A 15 -2.97 -8.85 6.46
N TYR A 16 -3.92 -8.11 5.90
CA TYR A 16 -4.17 -6.71 6.27
C TYR A 16 -5.49 -6.56 7.01
N ASN A 17 -5.42 -5.97 8.20
CA ASN A 17 -6.57 -5.81 9.11
C ASN A 17 -7.30 -4.47 8.98
N GLY A 18 -6.79 -3.55 8.16
CA GLY A 18 -7.31 -2.18 8.07
C GLY A 18 -6.64 -1.19 9.04
N ALA A 19 -5.43 -1.47 9.52
CA ALA A 19 -4.65 -0.53 10.33
C ALA A 19 -4.37 0.78 9.56
N THR A 20 -4.48 1.91 10.24
CA THR A 20 -4.16 3.26 9.74
C THR A 20 -2.66 3.54 9.76
N ASP A 21 -1.87 2.58 9.33
CA ASP A 21 -0.42 2.66 9.21
C ASP A 21 -0.08 2.55 7.72
N TYR A 22 0.42 3.65 7.16
CA TYR A 22 0.72 3.74 5.73
C TYR A 22 1.85 2.80 5.33
N ASP A 23 2.91 2.70 6.13
CA ASP A 23 4.06 1.84 5.82
C ASP A 23 3.64 0.38 5.79
N ARG A 24 2.80 -0.03 6.75
CA ARG A 24 2.22 -1.37 6.78
C ARG A 24 1.29 -1.63 5.59
N PHE A 25 0.47 -0.65 5.23
CA PHE A 25 -0.44 -0.76 4.08
C PHE A 25 0.33 -0.87 2.76
N GLU A 26 1.29 0.03 2.51
CA GLU A 26 2.11 0.05 1.29
C GLU A 26 2.97 -1.23 1.17
N SER A 27 3.53 -1.69 2.28
CA SER A 27 4.27 -2.96 2.33
C SER A 27 3.37 -4.14 1.95
N TRP A 28 2.15 -4.20 2.50
CA TRP A 28 1.17 -5.25 2.17
C TRP A 28 0.72 -5.18 0.71
N VAL A 29 0.43 -3.98 0.17
CA VAL A 29 0.06 -3.79 -1.25
C VAL A 29 1.18 -4.31 -2.16
N SER A 30 2.43 -3.97 -1.85
CA SER A 30 3.59 -4.41 -2.61
C SER A 30 3.78 -5.93 -2.53
N GLU A 31 3.66 -6.50 -1.33
CA GLU A 31 3.79 -7.95 -1.11
C GLU A 31 2.75 -8.75 -1.90
N VAL A 32 1.47 -8.37 -1.79
CA VAL A 32 0.37 -9.03 -2.50
C VAL A 32 0.49 -8.85 -4.02
N GLY A 33 0.86 -7.64 -4.48
CA GLY A 33 1.10 -7.38 -5.90
C GLY A 33 2.21 -8.25 -6.47
N ASN A 34 3.36 -8.28 -5.80
CA ASN A 34 4.50 -9.12 -6.17
C ASN A 34 4.13 -10.61 -6.17
N TYR A 35 3.35 -11.07 -5.19
CA TYR A 35 2.87 -12.44 -5.15
C TYR A 35 2.05 -12.81 -6.39
N TYR A 36 1.09 -11.97 -6.79
CA TYR A 36 0.30 -12.20 -7.99
C TYR A 36 1.14 -12.20 -9.27
N GLU A 37 2.15 -11.33 -9.35
CA GLU A 37 3.07 -11.30 -10.48
C GLU A 37 3.94 -12.55 -10.55
N MET A 38 4.50 -13.00 -9.43
CA MET A 38 5.36 -14.19 -9.34
C MET A 38 4.65 -15.45 -9.82
N ILE A 39 3.39 -15.63 -9.42
CA ILE A 39 2.59 -16.81 -9.83
C ILE A 39 1.88 -16.62 -11.18
N LYS A 40 2.05 -15.45 -11.82
CA LYS A 40 1.31 -15.04 -13.04
C LYS A 40 -0.20 -15.23 -12.87
N PHE A 41 -0.72 -14.80 -11.72
CA PHE A 41 -2.12 -15.00 -11.36
C PHE A 41 -3.06 -14.35 -12.38
N GLU A 42 -4.18 -14.98 -12.64
CA GLU A 42 -5.16 -14.42 -13.57
C GLU A 42 -5.77 -13.14 -12.99
N LYS A 43 -5.56 -12.00 -13.66
CA LYS A 43 -6.01 -10.68 -13.18
C LYS A 43 -7.51 -10.61 -12.86
N LYS A 44 -8.33 -11.38 -13.58
CA LYS A 44 -9.79 -11.46 -13.38
C LYS A 44 -10.19 -12.15 -12.07
N LEU A 45 -9.31 -12.99 -11.53
CA LEU A 45 -9.53 -13.74 -10.30
C LEU A 45 -8.96 -13.02 -9.07
N ILE A 46 -8.09 -12.02 -9.26
CA ILE A 46 -7.50 -11.23 -8.16
C ILE A 46 -8.57 -10.69 -7.19
N PRO A 47 -9.68 -10.08 -7.66
CA PRO A 47 -10.69 -9.57 -6.75
C PRO A 47 -11.26 -10.65 -5.83
N GLN A 48 -11.46 -11.88 -6.33
CA GLN A 48 -11.99 -12.97 -5.51
C GLN A 48 -10.93 -13.51 -4.53
N HIS A 49 -9.68 -13.61 -4.99
CA HIS A 49 -8.60 -14.17 -4.18
C HIS A 49 -8.17 -13.23 -3.05
N ILE A 50 -8.16 -11.92 -3.27
CA ILE A 50 -7.63 -10.95 -2.32
C ILE A 50 -8.39 -10.94 -0.98
N GLN A 51 -9.65 -11.39 -0.95
CA GLN A 51 -10.41 -11.57 0.29
C GLN A 51 -9.65 -12.42 1.32
N ASN A 52 -8.88 -13.42 0.87
CA ASN A 52 -8.10 -14.30 1.74
C ASN A 52 -6.89 -13.63 2.39
N CYS A 53 -6.51 -12.44 1.90
CA CYS A 53 -5.43 -11.61 2.44
C CYS A 53 -5.97 -10.47 3.31
N LEU A 54 -7.27 -10.44 3.62
CA LEU A 54 -7.93 -9.38 4.37
C LEU A 54 -8.56 -9.91 5.66
N GLU A 55 -8.42 -9.14 6.74
CA GLU A 55 -9.06 -9.41 8.02
C GLU A 55 -9.66 -8.11 8.61
N GLY A 56 -10.38 -8.24 9.73
CA GLY A 56 -10.87 -7.09 10.51
C GLY A 56 -11.66 -6.05 9.69
N LYS A 57 -11.26 -4.78 9.81
CA LYS A 57 -11.92 -3.63 9.15
C LYS A 57 -11.84 -3.73 7.63
N ALA A 58 -10.71 -4.21 7.11
CA ALA A 58 -10.49 -4.35 5.66
C ALA A 58 -11.38 -5.46 5.06
N SER A 59 -11.49 -6.61 5.74
CA SER A 59 -12.40 -7.69 5.34
C SER A 59 -13.86 -7.23 5.32
N LYS A 60 -14.28 -6.48 6.34
CA LYS A 60 -15.63 -5.89 6.40
C LYS A 60 -15.90 -4.98 5.21
N TRP A 61 -14.96 -4.11 4.84
CA TRP A 61 -15.09 -3.25 3.66
C TRP A 61 -15.25 -4.06 2.37
N TYR A 62 -14.43 -5.09 2.19
CA TYR A 62 -14.47 -5.95 1.01
C TYR A 62 -15.85 -6.63 0.86
N ILE A 63 -16.41 -7.16 1.95
CA ILE A 63 -17.73 -7.80 1.94
C ILE A 63 -18.82 -6.81 1.52
N ILE A 64 -18.75 -5.57 2.01
CA ILE A 64 -19.76 -4.54 1.74
C ILE A 64 -19.70 -4.05 0.28
N HIS A 65 -18.50 -3.85 -0.28
CA HIS A 65 -18.32 -3.13 -1.54
C HIS A 65 -17.92 -4.01 -2.73
N VAL A 66 -17.13 -5.07 -2.49
CA VAL A 66 -16.50 -5.86 -3.56
C VAL A 66 -17.21 -7.21 -3.75
N ALA A 67 -17.59 -7.89 -2.67
CA ALA A 67 -18.04 -9.28 -2.72
C ALA A 67 -19.29 -9.52 -3.61
N ARG A 68 -20.15 -8.51 -3.80
CA ARG A 68 -21.35 -8.62 -4.66
C ARG A 68 -21.00 -8.68 -6.15
N GLU A 69 -20.02 -7.91 -6.58
CA GLU A 69 -19.67 -7.77 -7.99
C GLU A 69 -18.14 -7.74 -8.19
N PRO A 70 -17.40 -8.79 -7.76
CA PRO A 70 -15.94 -8.78 -7.73
C PRO A 70 -15.31 -8.57 -9.12
N HIS A 71 -16.01 -8.96 -10.19
CA HIS A 71 -15.57 -8.79 -11.58
C HIS A 71 -15.48 -7.32 -12.04
N LYS A 72 -16.11 -6.37 -11.33
CA LYS A 72 -16.00 -4.93 -11.61
C LYS A 72 -14.75 -4.29 -11.01
N TRP A 73 -14.03 -5.04 -10.17
CA TRP A 73 -12.89 -4.55 -9.43
C TRP A 73 -11.59 -5.08 -10.03
N ASN A 74 -10.50 -4.35 -9.79
CA ASN A 74 -9.15 -4.80 -10.07
C ASN A 74 -8.28 -4.51 -8.84
N PHE A 75 -7.03 -4.96 -8.87
CA PHE A 75 -6.13 -4.80 -7.72
C PHE A 75 -6.01 -3.33 -7.28
N GLU A 76 -5.83 -2.42 -8.23
CA GLU A 76 -5.67 -0.98 -7.99
C GLU A 76 -6.93 -0.33 -7.41
N SER A 77 -8.11 -0.66 -7.94
CA SER A 77 -9.36 -0.11 -7.41
C SER A 77 -9.68 -0.66 -6.01
N ILE A 78 -9.27 -1.89 -5.72
CA ILE A 78 -9.41 -2.49 -4.39
C ILE A 78 -8.48 -1.82 -3.39
N THR A 79 -7.19 -1.63 -3.71
CA THR A 79 -6.25 -0.98 -2.80
C THR A 79 -6.64 0.47 -2.55
N LYS A 80 -7.08 1.20 -3.59
CA LYS A 80 -7.64 2.54 -3.43
C LYS A 80 -8.86 2.57 -2.50
N GLY A 81 -9.83 1.68 -2.72
CA GLY A 81 -11.03 1.64 -1.87
C GLY A 81 -10.74 1.22 -0.42
N LEU A 82 -9.76 0.33 -0.22
CA LEU A 82 -9.24 0.00 1.11
C LEU A 82 -8.62 1.20 1.80
N PHE A 83 -7.80 1.97 1.06
CA PHE A 83 -7.20 3.19 1.58
C PHE A 83 -8.29 4.19 2.01
N ASP A 84 -9.22 4.50 1.12
CA ASP A 84 -10.32 5.45 1.36
C ASP A 84 -11.20 5.06 2.57
N TRP A 85 -11.35 3.76 2.84
CA TRP A 85 -12.13 3.27 3.99
C TRP A 85 -11.33 3.17 5.29
N CYS A 86 -10.07 2.73 5.19
CA CYS A 86 -9.26 2.45 6.36
C CYS A 86 -8.66 3.72 6.94
N PHE A 87 -8.22 4.65 6.10
CA PHE A 87 -7.53 5.88 6.47
C PHE A 87 -8.50 7.04 6.70
N PRO A 88 -8.15 7.99 7.58
CA PRO A 88 -8.94 9.21 7.74
C PRO A 88 -8.85 10.06 6.47
N PRO A 89 -9.93 10.78 6.08
CA PRO A 89 -9.91 11.65 4.92
C PRO A 89 -8.85 12.76 5.03
N GLU A 90 -8.49 13.16 6.25
CA GLU A 90 -7.43 14.14 6.53
C GLU A 90 -6.02 13.55 6.41
N PHE A 91 -5.84 12.27 6.07
CA PHE A 91 -4.52 11.63 6.03
C PHE A 91 -3.51 12.40 5.17
N CYS A 92 -3.91 12.86 3.98
CA CYS A 92 -3.05 13.66 3.12
C CYS A 92 -2.64 14.99 3.78
N GLN A 93 -3.57 15.65 4.47
CA GLN A 93 -3.27 16.88 5.22
C GLN A 93 -2.31 16.60 6.38
N LEU A 94 -2.52 15.53 7.14
CA LEU A 94 -1.62 15.11 8.21
C LEU A 94 -0.20 14.81 7.69
N GLN A 95 -0.09 14.18 6.50
CA GLN A 95 1.21 13.98 5.88
C GLN A 95 1.85 15.31 5.46
N ARG A 96 1.08 16.28 4.93
CA ARG A 96 1.60 17.62 4.63
C ARG A 96 2.09 18.34 5.87
N ASP A 97 1.29 18.37 6.92
CA ASP A 97 1.65 19.03 8.17
C ASP A 97 2.94 18.41 8.71
N LYS A 98 3.05 17.08 8.66
CA LYS A 98 4.29 16.35 8.98
C LYS A 98 5.43 16.75 8.05
N PHE A 99 5.20 16.87 6.74
CA PHE A 99 6.20 17.28 5.76
C PHE A 99 6.68 18.70 6.00
N GLU A 100 5.82 19.64 6.40
CA GLU A 100 6.18 21.04 6.65
C GLU A 100 6.92 21.20 7.98
N GLN A 101 6.50 20.46 9.02
CA GLN A 101 7.05 20.55 10.37
C GLN A 101 8.28 19.65 10.59
N TYR A 102 8.64 18.79 9.63
CA TYR A 102 9.79 17.90 9.81
C TYR A 102 11.11 18.69 9.84
N GLU A 103 11.93 18.48 10.85
CA GLU A 103 13.19 19.20 11.03
C GLU A 103 14.35 18.22 11.09
N GLN A 104 15.52 18.62 10.60
CA GLN A 104 16.72 17.79 10.66
C GLN A 104 17.09 17.40 12.10
N ARG A 105 16.97 18.35 13.04
CA ARG A 105 17.38 18.17 14.45
C ARG A 105 18.79 17.58 14.54
N ASN A 106 18.94 16.42 15.18
CA ASN A 106 20.22 15.74 15.37
C ASN A 106 20.52 14.69 14.27
N LEU A 107 19.68 14.57 13.24
CA LEU A 107 19.92 13.64 12.14
C LEU A 107 21.04 14.14 11.25
N LYS A 108 21.78 13.19 10.65
CA LYS A 108 22.69 13.51 9.55
C LYS A 108 21.85 14.01 8.36
N VAL A 109 22.38 14.97 7.60
CA VAL A 109 21.72 15.56 6.43
C VAL A 109 21.17 14.49 5.48
N ARG A 110 21.94 13.42 5.23
CA ARG A 110 21.51 12.29 4.39
C ARG A 110 20.26 11.59 4.92
N ASP A 111 20.21 11.33 6.22
CA ASP A 111 19.09 10.63 6.85
C ASP A 111 17.86 11.54 6.90
N TYR A 112 18.05 12.84 7.18
CA TYR A 112 16.98 13.83 7.08
C TYR A 112 16.36 13.88 5.69
N ILE A 113 17.17 13.99 4.62
CA ILE A 113 16.66 14.03 3.23
C ILE A 113 15.90 12.74 2.89
N ARG A 114 16.39 11.58 3.33
CA ARG A 114 15.71 10.30 3.10
C ARG A 114 14.34 10.27 3.77
N GLU A 115 14.25 10.63 5.04
CA GLU A 115 12.97 10.67 5.76
C GLU A 115 12.00 11.69 5.13
N LEU A 116 12.52 12.85 4.71
CA LEU A 116 11.75 13.87 4.02
C LEU A 116 11.17 13.35 2.69
N GLN A 117 11.95 12.58 1.92
CA GLN A 117 11.51 11.92 0.69
C GLN A 117 10.42 10.87 0.95
N ILE A 118 10.55 10.09 2.02
CA ILE A 118 9.55 9.09 2.42
C ILE A 118 8.23 9.76 2.82
N ILE A 119 8.27 10.89 3.52
CA ILE A 119 7.05 11.64 3.85
C ILE A 119 6.43 12.21 2.56
N ALA A 120 7.27 12.76 1.67
CA ALA A 120 6.81 13.36 0.43
C ALA A 120 6.15 12.36 -0.55
N SER A 121 6.62 11.12 -0.61
CA SER A 121 6.04 10.10 -1.52
C SER A 121 4.59 9.75 -1.19
N ARG A 122 4.13 10.06 0.03
CA ARG A 122 2.77 9.81 0.51
C ARG A 122 1.79 10.94 0.16
N ILE A 123 2.30 12.04 -0.38
CA ILE A 123 1.54 13.25 -0.68
C ILE A 123 1.45 13.40 -2.19
N VAL A 124 0.24 13.36 -2.71
CA VAL A 124 -0.03 13.23 -4.16
C VAL A 124 0.50 14.39 -5.01
N ASP A 125 0.67 15.58 -4.45
CA ASP A 125 0.94 16.84 -5.17
C ASP A 125 2.19 17.59 -4.69
N ILE A 126 3.12 16.92 -3.97
CA ILE A 126 4.43 17.54 -3.71
C ILE A 126 5.24 17.57 -4.99
N THR A 127 5.69 18.78 -5.34
CA THR A 127 6.60 18.98 -6.47
C THR A 127 8.05 18.71 -6.06
N PRO A 128 8.92 18.25 -6.98
CA PRO A 128 10.36 18.11 -6.73
C PRO A 128 11.00 19.42 -6.23
N ARG A 129 10.48 20.57 -6.68
CA ARG A 129 10.94 21.89 -6.25
C ARG A 129 10.67 22.14 -4.77
N GLN A 130 9.48 21.83 -4.28
CA GLN A 130 9.13 21.97 -2.86
C GLN A 130 10.01 21.07 -1.97
N LEU A 131 10.31 19.85 -2.45
CA LEU A 131 11.23 18.96 -1.76
C LEU A 131 12.64 19.56 -1.68
N ILE A 132 13.18 20.08 -2.79
CA ILE A 132 14.50 20.73 -2.82
C ILE A 132 14.53 21.94 -1.86
N GLN A 133 13.50 22.78 -1.86
CA GLN A 133 13.41 23.95 -0.98
C GLN A 133 13.46 23.60 0.52
N ARG A 134 13.07 22.38 0.89
CA ARG A 134 13.11 21.89 2.28
C ARG A 134 14.46 21.25 2.66
N CYS A 135 15.31 20.99 1.68
CA CYS A 135 16.64 20.37 1.85
C CYS A 135 17.79 21.39 1.97
N TRP A 136 17.54 22.68 1.71
CA TRP A 136 18.50 23.78 1.73
C TRP A 136 18.05 24.88 2.69
#